data_AF-A0A0F9HRI4-F1
#
_entry.id   AF-A0A0F9HRI4-F1
#
_cell.length_a   1.000
_cell.length_b   1.000
_cell.length_c   1.000
_cell.angle_alpha   90.00
_cell.angle_beta   90.00
_cell.angle_gamma   90.00
#
_symmetry.space_group_name_H-M   'P 1'
#
loop_
_entity.id
_entity.type
_entity.pdbx_description
1 polymer ?
#
loop_
_entity_poly.entity_id
_entity_poly.type
_entity_poly.pdbx_seq_one_letter_code
_entity_poly.pdbx_strand_id
1 'polypeptide(L)'
;MTNCTHCGTEIIGEFFYCSKCGQNYCNYHSDPIDHDCNIVKESLNLQQPSISPPSFDEPPQIIPSHQVNTYQQDSFPEVVRGTTDGTYTWFRQESQVPVDAFNPDSGIDFKGILLPHKSELLHLIIGVSLIFVIGILNFYPNLINTGYQWGIFMLAGFYATAFLFHEFGHRQVAIHFKLQTKFRLLTFGMILTGFSIAFGIFSLFSGGMALPTLALPGAVVVLGLSKIDKTTGLCKAAGPTVNLVYGTILLIISFIVPTQYYPLNMMIGLAANLNYMLGTFNMIPIGILDGQNILRWNKKIYLILAGSLLGLVIITYVFIYAPINIY
;
A
#
# COMPACT_ATOMS: atom_id res chain seq x y z
N MET A 1 -34.13 -5.65 36.17
CA MET A 1 -33.38 -6.02 34.96
C MET A 1 -31.95 -5.59 35.19
N THR A 2 -31.04 -6.55 35.41
CA THR A 2 -29.62 -6.29 35.67
C THR A 2 -28.87 -6.37 34.35
N ASN A 3 -28.14 -5.32 33.99
CA ASN A 3 -27.30 -5.32 32.80
C ASN A 3 -25.88 -5.73 33.17
N CYS A 4 -25.20 -6.40 32.25
CA CYS A 4 -23.78 -6.69 32.40
C CYS A 4 -22.99 -5.38 32.41
N THR A 5 -22.17 -5.16 33.43
CA THR A 5 -21.39 -3.93 33.60
C THR A 5 -20.33 -3.75 32.51
N HIS A 6 -19.89 -4.85 31.88
CA HIS A 6 -18.88 -4.82 30.82
C HIS A 6 -19.48 -4.58 29.42
N CYS A 7 -20.47 -5.36 29.00
CA CYS A 7 -21.03 -5.28 27.64
C CYS A 7 -22.38 -4.58 27.52
N GLY A 8 -22.99 -4.15 28.64
CA GLY A 8 -24.27 -3.44 28.65
C GLY A 8 -25.49 -4.27 28.26
N THR A 9 -25.33 -5.55 27.95
CA THR A 9 -26.44 -6.45 27.59
C THR A 9 -27.28 -6.79 28.81
N GLU A 10 -28.59 -6.82 28.63
CA GLU A 10 -29.52 -7.28 29.66
C GLU A 10 -29.26 -8.75 30.01
N ILE A 11 -29.09 -9.05 31.29
CA ILE A 11 -28.82 -10.41 31.77
C ILE A 11 -30.15 -11.15 31.89
N ILE A 12 -30.38 -12.10 30.99
CA ILE A 12 -31.56 -12.97 30.99
C ILE A 12 -31.15 -14.29 31.66
N GLY A 13 -31.50 -14.47 32.94
CA GLY A 13 -31.18 -15.67 33.73
C GLY A 13 -30.22 -15.38 34.89
N GLU A 14 -29.34 -16.34 35.20
CA GLU A 14 -28.34 -16.21 36.27
C GLU A 14 -27.29 -15.14 35.92
N PHE A 15 -26.85 -14.40 36.95
CA PHE A 15 -25.81 -13.38 36.82
C PHE A 15 -24.60 -13.75 37.70
N PHE A 16 -23.41 -13.39 37.23
CA PHE A 16 -22.17 -13.65 37.95
C PHE A 16 -21.71 -12.39 38.69
N TYR A 17 -21.57 -12.50 40.01
CA TYR A 17 -21.06 -11.43 40.87
C TYR A 17 -19.55 -11.61 41.10
N CYS A 18 -18.76 -10.60 40.75
CA CYS A 18 -17.32 -10.60 41.02
C CYS A 18 -17.03 -10.09 42.43
N SER A 19 -16.46 -10.93 43.30
CA SER A 19 -16.11 -10.57 44.68
C SER A 19 -14.96 -9.56 44.80
N LYS A 20 -14.20 -9.33 43.72
CA LYS A 20 -13.08 -8.37 43.68
C LYS A 20 -13.56 -6.96 43.39
N CYS A 21 -14.27 -6.76 42.28
CA CYS A 21 -14.73 -5.43 41.85
C CYS A 21 -16.18 -5.10 42.27
N GLY A 22 -16.92 -6.07 42.80
CA GLY A 22 -18.26 -5.87 43.37
C GLY A 22 -19.37 -5.64 42.34
N GLN A 23 -19.18 -6.07 41.08
CA GLN A 23 -20.11 -5.82 39.98
C GLN A 23 -20.71 -7.11 39.42
N ASN A 24 -21.82 -6.97 38.70
CA ASN A 24 -22.56 -8.07 38.07
C ASN A 24 -22.26 -8.16 36.57
N TYR A 25 -22.11 -9.40 36.09
CA TYR A 25 -21.71 -9.73 34.72
C TYR A 25 -22.56 -10.87 34.13
N CYS A 26 -22.65 -10.92 32.81
CA CYS A 26 -23.24 -12.04 32.09
C CYS A 26 -22.27 -13.22 32.02
N ASN A 27 -22.74 -14.39 31.56
CA ASN A 27 -21.94 -15.62 31.49
C ASN A 27 -20.65 -15.47 30.68
N TYR A 28 -20.65 -14.61 29.66
CA TYR A 28 -19.48 -14.31 28.83
C TYR A 28 -18.43 -13.42 29.51
N HIS A 29 -18.74 -12.83 30.65
CA HIS A 29 -17.88 -11.93 31.41
C HIS A 29 -17.77 -12.35 32.89
N SER A 30 -17.98 -13.64 33.14
CA SER A 30 -17.99 -14.22 34.48
C SER A 30 -16.60 -14.24 35.13
N ASP A 31 -15.55 -14.38 34.32
CA ASP A 31 -14.15 -14.33 34.79
C ASP A 31 -13.69 -12.87 34.99
N PRO A 32 -12.99 -12.55 36.10
CA PRO A 32 -12.29 -11.29 36.31
C PRO A 32 -11.44 -10.78 35.14
N ILE A 33 -10.86 -11.66 34.33
CA ILE A 33 -10.07 -11.27 33.17
C ILE A 33 -10.97 -10.80 32.02
N ASP A 34 -12.09 -11.50 31.79
CA ASP A 34 -13.00 -11.22 30.66
C ASP A 34 -13.74 -9.89 30.82
N HIS A 35 -13.93 -9.40 32.05
CA HIS A 35 -14.49 -8.06 32.33
C HIS A 35 -13.45 -7.01 32.71
N ASP A 36 -12.17 -7.24 32.41
CA ASP A 36 -11.09 -6.29 32.65
C ASP A 36 -11.00 -5.82 34.12
N CYS A 37 -11.07 -6.73 35.09
CA CYS A 37 -10.98 -6.39 36.51
C CYS A 37 -9.62 -5.79 36.86
N ASN A 38 -9.59 -4.48 37.08
CA ASN A 38 -8.36 -3.72 37.38
C ASN A 38 -7.60 -4.26 38.60
N ILE A 39 -8.30 -4.72 39.64
CA ILE A 39 -7.68 -5.25 40.87
C ILE A 39 -6.88 -6.52 40.59
N VAL A 40 -7.37 -7.38 39.69
CA VAL A 40 -6.68 -8.61 39.31
C VAL A 40 -5.48 -8.29 38.41
N LYS A 41 -5.65 -7.39 37.44
CA LYS A 41 -4.54 -6.95 36.57
C LYS A 41 -3.39 -6.32 37.36
N GLU A 42 -3.69 -5.51 38.36
CA GLU A 42 -2.68 -4.85 39.19
C GLU A 42 -1.93 -5.86 40.07
N SER A 43 -2.62 -6.88 40.60
CA SER A 43 -1.97 -7.96 41.36
C SER A 43 -1.03 -8.84 40.53
N LEU A 44 -1.31 -9.00 39.23
CA LEU A 44 -0.45 -9.74 38.29
C LEU A 44 0.79 -8.92 37.88
N ASN A 45 0.67 -7.60 37.79
CA ASN A 45 1.80 -6.71 37.48
C ASN A 45 2.78 -6.52 38.65
N LEU A 46 2.31 -6.62 39.90
CA LEU A 46 3.16 -6.49 41.09
C LEU A 46 4.07 -7.72 41.35
N GLN A 47 3.94 -8.80 40.58
CA GLN A 47 4.72 -10.03 40.76
C GLN A 47 5.98 -10.15 39.88
N GLN A 48 6.36 -9.11 39.12
CA GLN A 48 7.63 -9.10 38.38
C GLN A 48 8.81 -8.63 39.24
N PRO A 49 9.93 -9.38 39.33
CA PRO A 49 11.07 -8.97 40.16
C PRO A 49 11.92 -7.88 39.50
N SER A 50 12.25 -6.83 40.24
CA SER A 50 13.09 -5.70 39.84
C SER A 50 14.58 -6.05 39.81
N ILE A 51 15.26 -5.85 38.67
CA ILE A 51 16.71 -6.05 38.50
C ILE A 51 17.45 -4.76 38.95
N SER A 52 18.42 -4.89 39.85
CA SER A 52 19.32 -3.80 40.29
C SER A 52 20.59 -3.68 39.41
N PRO A 53 21.22 -2.50 39.25
CA PRO A 53 22.34 -2.31 38.34
C PRO A 53 23.72 -2.59 38.99
N PRO A 54 24.73 -3.05 38.24
CA PRO A 54 26.08 -3.31 38.77
C PRO A 54 26.96 -2.04 38.84
N SER A 55 27.89 -2.06 39.79
CA SER A 55 28.90 -1.04 40.11
C SER A 55 30.06 -0.97 39.10
N PHE A 56 30.53 0.24 38.81
CA PHE A 56 31.72 0.55 38.02
C PHE A 56 33.00 0.38 38.85
N ASP A 57 34.01 -0.31 38.33
CA ASP A 57 35.45 -0.03 38.53
C ASP A 57 36.32 -1.00 37.70
N GLU A 58 36.80 -0.58 36.51
CA GLU A 58 38.17 -0.80 35.98
C GLU A 58 38.35 -0.26 34.53
N PRO A 59 39.49 0.39 34.17
CA PRO A 59 39.76 0.96 32.84
C PRO A 59 40.48 0.00 31.86
N PRO A 60 40.59 0.35 30.55
CA PRO A 60 40.42 -0.61 29.45
C PRO A 60 41.73 -1.22 28.89
N GLN A 61 41.65 -2.49 28.47
CA GLN A 61 42.66 -3.14 27.62
C GLN A 61 42.13 -3.25 26.18
N ILE A 62 42.87 -2.68 25.24
CA ILE A 62 42.57 -2.66 23.80
C ILE A 62 43.12 -3.94 23.16
N ILE A 63 42.25 -4.81 22.62
CA ILE A 63 42.63 -5.92 21.72
C ILE A 63 41.63 -5.95 20.55
N PRO A 64 42.06 -6.19 19.30
CA PRO A 64 41.30 -5.84 18.09
C PRO A 64 40.07 -6.73 17.88
N SER A 65 38.92 -6.12 17.59
CA SER A 65 37.69 -6.81 17.24
C SER A 65 37.76 -7.41 15.83
N HIS A 66 38.22 -8.66 15.73
CA HIS A 66 37.71 -9.55 14.69
C HIS A 66 36.29 -9.98 15.10
N GLN A 67 35.28 -9.20 14.71
CA GLN A 67 33.90 -9.66 14.79
C GLN A 67 33.62 -10.61 13.63
N VAL A 68 33.87 -11.89 13.90
CA VAL A 68 33.09 -12.98 13.32
C VAL A 68 31.65 -12.74 13.77
N ASN A 69 30.79 -12.34 12.82
CA ASN A 69 29.35 -12.34 13.04
C ASN A 69 28.88 -13.79 13.17
N THR A 70 28.96 -14.34 14.37
CA THR A 70 28.24 -15.56 14.72
C THR A 70 26.77 -15.17 14.79
N TYR A 71 26.03 -15.50 13.75
CA TYR A 71 24.58 -15.44 13.75
C TYR A 71 24.08 -16.29 14.92
N GLN A 72 23.59 -15.63 15.98
CA GLN A 72 22.75 -16.28 16.98
C GLN A 72 21.48 -16.69 16.26
N GLN A 73 21.39 -17.98 15.99
CA GLN A 73 20.21 -18.63 15.47
C GLN A 73 19.18 -18.60 16.61
N ASP A 74 18.29 -17.61 16.58
CA ASP A 74 17.14 -17.57 17.48
C ASP A 74 16.38 -18.88 17.30
N SER A 75 16.43 -19.72 18.33
CA SER A 75 15.74 -20.99 18.39
C SER A 75 14.25 -20.76 18.19
N PHE A 76 13.69 -21.33 17.13
CA PHE A 76 12.24 -21.43 16.96
C PHE A 76 11.65 -22.07 18.23
N PRO A 77 10.73 -21.41 18.95
CA PRO A 77 10.11 -22.04 20.10
C PRO A 77 9.34 -23.26 19.60
N GLU A 78 9.71 -24.43 20.14
CA GLU A 78 9.05 -25.69 19.86
C GLU A 78 7.56 -25.56 20.19
N VAL A 79 6.69 -25.98 19.27
CA VAL A 79 5.24 -25.94 19.47
C VAL A 79 4.86 -26.98 20.51
N VAL A 80 4.88 -26.58 21.79
CA VAL A 80 4.39 -27.41 22.89
C VAL A 80 2.87 -27.53 22.76
N ARG A 81 2.39 -28.66 22.24
CA ARG A 81 0.98 -29.01 22.28
C ARG A 81 0.66 -29.62 23.64
N GLY A 82 -0.15 -28.93 24.42
CA GLY A 82 -0.91 -29.42 25.58
C GLY A 82 -0.11 -30.20 26.62
N THR A 83 0.06 -29.63 27.80
CA THR A 83 0.61 -30.36 28.95
C THR A 83 -0.38 -31.42 29.44
N THR A 84 0.12 -32.57 29.90
CA THR A 84 -0.69 -33.70 30.40
C THR A 84 -1.33 -33.46 31.77
N ASP A 85 -1.06 -32.30 32.37
CA ASP A 85 -1.59 -31.85 33.67
C ASP A 85 -2.96 -31.14 33.56
N GLY A 86 -3.52 -31.03 32.35
CA GLY A 86 -4.81 -30.39 32.10
C GLY A 86 -4.76 -28.86 32.03
N THR A 87 -3.57 -28.26 31.99
CA THR A 87 -3.42 -26.83 31.74
C THR A 87 -3.35 -26.54 30.24
N TYR A 88 -4.23 -25.66 29.75
CA TYR A 88 -4.20 -25.20 28.36
C TYR A 88 -3.56 -23.82 28.32
N THR A 89 -2.33 -23.71 27.83
CA THR A 89 -1.73 -22.41 27.50
C THR A 89 -2.18 -22.00 26.10
N TRP A 90 -3.09 -21.01 26.03
CA TRP A 90 -3.48 -20.37 24.78
C TRP A 90 -2.39 -19.41 24.33
N PHE A 91 -1.58 -19.81 23.36
CA PHE A 91 -0.73 -18.87 22.64
C PHE A 91 -1.59 -18.18 21.57
N ARG A 92 -1.71 -16.84 21.64
CA ARG A 92 -2.15 -16.07 20.48
C ARG A 92 -1.12 -16.33 19.40
N GLN A 93 -1.50 -17.06 18.36
CA GLN A 93 -0.68 -17.18 17.16
C GLN A 93 -0.73 -15.83 16.45
N GLU A 94 0.05 -14.88 16.96
CA GLU A 94 0.49 -13.75 16.16
C GLU A 94 1.09 -14.39 14.90
N SER A 95 0.55 -14.04 13.74
CA SER A 95 1.19 -14.35 12.47
C SER A 95 2.56 -13.66 12.55
N GLN A 96 3.58 -14.38 13.01
CA GLN A 96 4.95 -13.89 13.11
C GLN A 96 5.40 -13.72 11.66
N VAL A 97 5.19 -12.53 11.11
CA VAL A 97 5.71 -12.19 9.79
C VAL A 97 7.23 -12.25 9.94
N PRO A 98 7.91 -13.13 9.19
CA PRO A 98 9.35 -13.32 9.34
C PRO A 98 10.10 -12.01 9.06
N VAL A 99 11.29 -11.87 9.66
CA VAL A 99 12.10 -10.64 9.63
C VAL A 99 12.41 -10.14 8.21
N ASP A 100 12.47 -11.05 7.22
CA ASP A 100 12.31 -10.73 5.80
C ASP A 100 11.37 -11.74 5.14
N ALA A 101 10.09 -11.40 5.05
CA ALA A 101 9.08 -12.24 4.40
C ALA A 101 9.23 -12.37 2.89
N PHE A 102 10.13 -11.62 2.26
CA PHE A 102 10.43 -11.78 0.85
C PHE A 102 11.73 -12.55 0.61
N ASN A 103 12.36 -13.09 1.67
CA ASN A 103 13.44 -14.06 1.54
C ASN A 103 12.85 -15.38 1.00
N PRO A 104 13.46 -16.03 -0.01
CA PRO A 104 13.06 -17.36 -0.47
C PRO A 104 12.92 -18.39 0.67
N ASP A 105 13.71 -18.25 1.74
CA ASP A 105 13.74 -19.17 2.88
C ASP A 105 12.70 -18.80 3.96
N SER A 106 11.89 -17.77 3.75
CA SER A 106 10.86 -17.31 4.71
C SER A 106 9.66 -18.26 4.85
N GLY A 107 9.52 -19.24 3.95
CA GLY A 107 8.40 -20.18 3.91
C GLY A 107 7.08 -19.57 3.42
N ILE A 108 7.08 -18.30 2.97
CA ILE A 108 5.89 -17.63 2.44
C ILE A 108 5.92 -17.71 0.90
N ASP A 109 4.93 -18.41 0.33
CA ASP A 109 4.73 -18.45 -1.12
C ASP A 109 3.75 -17.36 -1.57
N PHE A 110 4.27 -16.39 -2.33
CA PHE A 110 3.46 -15.33 -2.91
C PHE A 110 2.89 -15.75 -4.26
N LYS A 111 1.64 -16.22 -4.23
CA LYS A 111 0.89 -16.51 -5.46
C LYS A 111 0.74 -15.26 -6.31
N GLY A 112 1.09 -15.36 -7.59
CA GLY A 112 0.88 -14.31 -8.59
C GLY A 112 2.03 -13.30 -8.74
N ILE A 113 3.14 -13.45 -8.01
CA ILE A 113 4.38 -12.70 -8.27
C ILE A 113 5.14 -13.37 -9.42
N LEU A 114 5.46 -12.60 -10.45
CA LEU A 114 6.37 -13.02 -11.50
C LEU A 114 7.81 -12.99 -10.94
N LEU A 115 8.68 -13.95 -11.28
CA LEU A 115 10.10 -13.96 -10.86
C LEU A 115 10.35 -13.66 -9.36
N PRO A 116 9.81 -14.48 -8.42
CA PRO A 116 9.84 -14.19 -6.97
C PRO A 116 11.25 -14.07 -6.40
N HIS A 117 12.22 -14.82 -6.93
CA HIS A 117 13.61 -14.83 -6.45
C HIS A 117 14.48 -13.68 -6.98
N LYS A 118 13.95 -12.78 -7.82
CA LYS A 118 14.73 -11.66 -8.39
C LYS A 118 14.64 -10.41 -7.51
N SER A 119 15.63 -9.51 -7.67
CA SER A 119 15.73 -8.28 -6.89
C SER A 119 14.58 -7.30 -7.20
N GLU A 120 14.19 -6.50 -6.21
CA GLU A 120 13.19 -5.43 -6.37
C GLU A 120 13.58 -4.45 -7.51
N LEU A 121 14.87 -4.12 -7.62
CA LEU A 121 15.38 -3.24 -8.66
C LEU A 121 15.08 -3.77 -10.07
N LEU A 122 15.24 -5.08 -10.31
CA LEU A 122 14.95 -5.69 -11.60
C LEU A 122 13.45 -5.59 -11.92
N HIS A 123 12.60 -5.89 -10.95
CA HIS A 123 11.15 -5.74 -11.09
C HIS A 123 10.77 -4.31 -11.46
N LEU A 124 11.34 -3.33 -10.75
CA LEU A 124 11.08 -1.91 -10.95
C LEU A 124 11.54 -1.46 -12.34
N ILE A 125 12.76 -1.82 -12.77
CA ILE A 125 13.29 -1.47 -14.10
C ILE A 125 12.39 -2.03 -15.20
N ILE A 126 11.96 -3.29 -15.10
CA ILE A 126 11.06 -3.89 -16.08
C ILE A 126 9.71 -3.17 -16.08
N GLY A 127 9.10 -2.95 -14.91
CA GLY A 127 7.80 -2.29 -14.80
C GLY A 127 7.81 -0.88 -15.39
N VAL A 128 8.79 -0.06 -15.01
CA VAL A 128 8.97 1.31 -15.53
C VAL A 128 9.22 1.30 -17.04
N SER A 129 10.06 0.38 -17.54
CA SER A 129 10.35 0.26 -18.96
C SER A 129 9.10 -0.10 -19.77
N LEU A 130 8.25 -0.99 -19.25
CA LEU A 130 6.99 -1.37 -19.92
C LEU A 130 6.02 -0.19 -19.98
N ILE A 131 5.83 0.55 -18.89
CA ILE A 131 4.98 1.75 -18.89
C ILE A 131 5.52 2.81 -19.84
N PHE A 132 6.84 2.99 -19.90
CA PHE A 132 7.49 3.91 -20.84
C PHE A 132 7.23 3.51 -22.30
N VAL A 133 7.38 2.22 -22.64
CA VAL A 133 7.07 1.70 -23.98
C VAL A 133 5.60 1.90 -24.33
N ILE A 134 4.68 1.63 -23.40
CA ILE A 134 3.24 1.90 -23.61
C ILE A 134 2.99 3.39 -23.85
N GLY A 135 3.68 4.26 -23.11
CA GLY A 135 3.64 5.70 -23.35
C GLY A 135 4.05 6.05 -24.78
N ILE A 136 5.18 5.51 -25.26
CA ILE A 136 5.62 5.71 -26.65
C ILE A 136 4.54 5.26 -27.63
N LEU A 137 4.00 4.05 -27.47
CA LEU A 137 2.98 3.50 -28.37
C LEU A 137 1.71 4.36 -28.42
N ASN A 138 1.27 4.91 -27.27
CA ASN A 138 0.09 5.76 -27.20
C ASN A 138 0.28 7.13 -27.87
N PHE A 139 1.45 7.76 -27.68
CA PHE A 139 1.68 9.13 -28.15
C PHE A 139 2.28 9.20 -29.55
N TYR A 140 2.93 8.14 -30.02
CA TYR A 140 3.60 8.09 -31.33
C TYR A 140 2.67 8.46 -32.50
N PRO A 141 1.45 7.88 -32.65
CA PRO A 141 0.58 8.18 -33.79
C PRO A 141 0.23 9.66 -33.92
N ASN A 142 0.05 10.33 -32.78
CA ASN A 142 -0.43 11.69 -32.71
C ASN A 142 0.69 12.73 -32.90
N LEU A 143 1.94 12.38 -32.57
CA LEU A 143 3.05 13.35 -32.51
C LEU A 143 4.11 13.16 -33.61
N ILE A 144 4.25 11.97 -34.20
CA ILE A 144 5.38 11.67 -35.09
C ILE A 144 5.48 12.62 -36.30
N ASN A 145 4.34 13.07 -36.83
CA ASN A 145 4.26 13.94 -38.01
C ASN A 145 4.06 15.44 -37.68
N THR A 146 4.15 15.83 -36.40
CA THR A 146 3.84 17.21 -35.96
C THR A 146 5.06 18.12 -35.82
N GLY A 147 6.28 17.58 -35.91
CA GLY A 147 7.52 18.29 -35.57
C GLY A 147 7.84 18.33 -34.08
N TYR A 148 6.99 17.76 -33.22
CA TYR A 148 7.16 17.71 -31.77
C TYR A 148 7.49 16.29 -31.27
N GLN A 149 8.35 15.54 -31.97
CA GLN A 149 8.65 14.14 -31.63
C GLN A 149 9.27 13.99 -30.23
N TRP A 150 9.97 15.02 -29.74
CA TRP A 150 10.49 15.06 -28.37
C TRP A 150 9.38 14.91 -27.32
N GLY A 151 8.15 15.35 -27.63
CA GLY A 151 6.98 15.22 -26.78
C GLY A 151 6.58 13.77 -26.51
N ILE A 152 6.90 12.83 -27.43
CA ILE A 152 6.62 11.40 -27.23
C ILE A 152 7.41 10.88 -26.03
N PHE A 153 8.71 11.14 -25.99
CA PHE A 153 9.59 10.70 -24.90
C PHE A 153 9.28 11.43 -23.59
N MET A 154 8.97 12.74 -23.66
CA MET A 154 8.55 13.52 -22.50
C MET A 154 7.28 12.92 -21.87
N LEU A 155 6.20 12.74 -22.64
CA LEU A 155 4.93 12.22 -22.13
C LEU A 155 5.04 10.76 -21.67
N ALA A 156 5.81 9.93 -22.37
CA ALA A 156 6.12 8.57 -21.93
C ALA A 156 6.87 8.57 -20.58
N GLY A 157 7.82 9.50 -20.41
CA GLY A 157 8.53 9.71 -19.15
C GLY A 157 7.59 10.15 -18.03
N PHE A 158 6.70 11.12 -18.28
CA PHE A 158 5.69 11.52 -17.31
C PHE A 158 4.75 10.38 -16.94
N TYR A 159 4.33 9.55 -17.90
CA TYR A 159 3.49 8.40 -17.62
C TYR A 159 4.20 7.38 -16.72
N ALA A 160 5.47 7.11 -16.99
CA ALA A 160 6.30 6.23 -16.18
C ALA A 160 6.52 6.79 -14.76
N THR A 161 6.77 8.10 -14.61
CA THR A 161 6.91 8.72 -13.28
C THR A 161 5.58 8.79 -12.51
N ALA A 162 4.45 8.98 -13.19
CA ALA A 162 3.13 8.93 -12.57
C ALA A 162 2.89 7.56 -11.93
N PHE A 163 3.16 6.48 -12.65
CA PHE A 163 3.11 5.12 -12.10
C PHE A 163 4.12 4.92 -10.96
N LEU A 164 5.38 5.33 -11.14
CA LEU A 164 6.41 5.11 -10.13
C LEU A 164 6.10 5.83 -8.82
N PHE A 165 5.68 7.10 -8.90
CA PHE A 165 5.34 7.89 -7.71
C PHE A 165 4.07 7.38 -7.03
N HIS A 166 3.10 6.89 -7.79
CA HIS A 166 1.93 6.19 -7.25
C HIS A 166 2.35 5.02 -6.34
N GLU A 167 3.17 4.12 -6.87
CA GLU A 167 3.65 2.93 -6.17
C GLU A 167 4.53 3.31 -4.97
N PHE A 168 5.38 4.32 -5.11
CA PHE A 168 6.15 4.86 -3.99
C PHE A 168 5.29 5.48 -2.90
N GLY A 169 4.13 6.06 -3.26
CA GLY A 169 3.13 6.53 -2.30
C GLY A 169 2.66 5.40 -1.37
N HIS A 170 2.26 4.26 -1.94
CA HIS A 170 1.90 3.07 -1.15
C HIS A 170 3.05 2.62 -0.26
N ARG A 171 4.26 2.51 -0.83
CA ARG A 171 5.46 2.09 -0.11
C ARG A 171 5.75 2.99 1.09
N GLN A 172 5.71 4.30 0.89
CA GLN A 172 6.07 5.27 1.92
C GLN A 172 5.12 5.19 3.12
N VAL A 173 3.83 5.03 2.87
CA VAL A 173 2.84 4.88 3.96
C VAL A 173 2.96 3.52 4.65
N ALA A 174 3.23 2.45 3.90
CA ALA A 174 3.47 1.14 4.50
C ALA A 174 4.73 1.11 5.39
N ILE A 175 5.83 1.74 4.96
CA ILE A 175 7.05 1.90 5.78
C ILE A 175 6.74 2.71 7.04
N HIS A 176 5.91 3.75 6.95
CA HIS A 176 5.48 4.52 8.12
C HIS A 176 4.74 3.64 9.15
N PHE A 177 3.95 2.66 8.69
CA PHE A 177 3.32 1.65 9.55
C PHE A 177 4.21 0.46 9.91
N LYS A 178 5.52 0.52 9.62
CA LYS A 178 6.49 -0.56 9.87
C LYS A 178 6.14 -1.89 9.18
N LEU A 179 5.41 -1.82 8.07
CA LEU A 179 5.04 -2.98 7.27
C LEU A 179 6.16 -3.31 6.27
N GLN A 180 6.34 -4.60 5.99
CA GLN A 180 7.28 -5.04 4.97
C GLN A 180 6.67 -4.87 3.58
N THR A 181 7.45 -4.28 2.67
CA THR A 181 7.04 -4.01 1.30
C THR A 181 8.15 -4.24 0.30
N LYS A 182 7.82 -4.80 -0.86
CA LYS A 182 8.70 -4.80 -2.04
C LYS A 182 7.87 -4.58 -3.30
N PHE A 183 8.40 -3.82 -4.25
CA PHE A 183 7.85 -3.74 -5.60
C PHE A 183 8.07 -5.07 -6.34
N ARG A 184 6.98 -5.62 -6.91
CA ARG A 184 6.99 -6.92 -7.57
C ARG A 184 6.11 -6.88 -8.83
N LEU A 185 6.61 -7.47 -9.91
CA LEU A 185 5.78 -7.70 -11.09
C LEU A 185 4.72 -8.76 -10.77
N LEU A 186 3.50 -8.54 -11.24
CA LEU A 186 2.39 -9.46 -11.03
C LEU A 186 2.10 -10.20 -12.33
N THR A 187 1.93 -11.52 -12.26
CA THR A 187 1.68 -12.36 -13.45
C THR A 187 0.47 -11.89 -14.23
N PHE A 188 -0.66 -11.64 -13.54
CA PHE A 188 -1.88 -11.12 -14.17
C PHE A 188 -1.66 -9.73 -14.79
N GLY A 189 -0.95 -8.87 -14.06
CA GLY A 189 -0.60 -7.52 -14.49
C GLY A 189 0.28 -7.49 -15.75
N MET A 190 1.25 -8.40 -15.82
CA MET A 190 2.13 -8.58 -16.97
C MET A 190 1.40 -9.13 -18.19
N ILE A 191 0.42 -10.03 -18.00
CA ILE A 191 -0.44 -10.51 -19.09
C ILE A 191 -1.24 -9.34 -19.67
N LEU A 192 -1.90 -8.53 -18.83
CA LEU A 192 -2.64 -7.34 -19.28
C LEU A 192 -1.74 -6.32 -19.99
N THR A 193 -0.53 -6.11 -19.45
CA THR A 193 0.47 -5.22 -20.04
C THR A 193 0.93 -5.74 -21.40
N GLY A 194 1.17 -7.06 -21.52
CA GLY A 194 1.52 -7.71 -22.78
C GLY A 194 0.43 -7.58 -23.85
N PHE A 195 -0.84 -7.80 -23.47
CA PHE A 195 -1.98 -7.54 -24.36
C PHE A 195 -2.07 -6.08 -24.78
N SER A 196 -1.86 -5.15 -23.85
CA SER A 196 -1.85 -3.71 -24.14
C SER A 196 -0.77 -3.32 -25.15
N ILE A 197 0.45 -3.86 -25.00
CA ILE A 197 1.55 -3.63 -25.95
C ILE A 197 1.25 -4.25 -27.32
N ALA A 198 0.80 -5.51 -27.35
CA ALA A 198 0.47 -6.20 -28.60
C ALA A 198 -0.64 -5.48 -29.37
N PHE A 199 -1.70 -5.04 -28.66
CA PHE A 199 -2.78 -4.26 -29.24
C PHE A 199 -2.32 -2.87 -29.68
N GLY A 200 -1.47 -2.19 -28.91
CA GLY A 200 -0.89 -0.91 -29.28
C GLY A 200 -0.09 -1.01 -30.58
N ILE A 201 0.76 -2.02 -30.71
CA ILE A 201 1.50 -2.31 -31.95
C ILE A 201 0.52 -2.60 -33.10
N PHE A 202 -0.49 -3.44 -32.89
CA PHE A 202 -1.51 -3.72 -33.91
C PHE A 202 -2.27 -2.46 -34.36
N SER A 203 -2.61 -1.57 -33.43
CA SER A 203 -3.27 -0.28 -33.70
C SER A 203 -2.37 0.63 -34.58
N LEU A 204 -1.05 0.63 -34.36
CA LEU A 204 -0.10 1.35 -35.23
C LEU A 204 -0.18 0.90 -36.70
N PHE A 205 -0.31 -0.41 -36.94
CA PHE A 205 -0.35 -0.96 -38.30
C PHE A 205 -1.74 -0.91 -38.95
N SER A 206 -2.80 -1.06 -38.15
CA SER A 206 -4.18 -1.10 -38.65
C SER A 206 -4.83 0.28 -38.77
N GLY A 207 -4.20 1.34 -38.25
CA GLY A 207 -4.79 2.68 -38.15
C GLY A 207 -6.05 2.73 -37.26
N GLY A 208 -6.30 1.67 -36.49
CA GLY A 208 -7.49 1.49 -35.67
C GLY A 208 -7.43 2.24 -34.34
N MET A 209 -8.59 2.47 -33.73
CA MET A 209 -8.77 3.16 -32.45
C MET A 209 -7.93 2.49 -31.34
N ALA A 210 -7.06 3.27 -30.69
CA ALA A 210 -6.33 2.82 -29.50
C ALA A 210 -7.34 2.60 -28.35
N LEU A 211 -7.43 1.37 -27.85
CA LEU A 211 -8.18 1.08 -26.64
C LEU A 211 -7.48 1.71 -25.42
N PRO A 212 -8.21 2.07 -24.35
CA PRO A 212 -7.58 2.54 -23.12
C PRO A 212 -6.61 1.47 -22.62
N THR A 213 -5.33 1.84 -22.56
CA THR A 213 -4.24 0.94 -22.19
C THR A 213 -4.23 0.73 -20.68
N LEU A 214 -4.99 -0.27 -20.22
CA LEU A 214 -4.90 -0.78 -18.85
C LEU A 214 -3.59 -1.55 -18.68
N ALA A 215 -2.58 -0.91 -18.08
CA ALA A 215 -1.32 -1.54 -17.76
C ALA A 215 -1.02 -1.44 -16.25
N LEU A 216 -0.82 -2.60 -15.63
CA LEU A 216 -0.44 -2.74 -14.23
C LEU A 216 0.66 -3.81 -14.14
N PRO A 217 1.87 -3.56 -14.69
CA PRO A 217 2.90 -4.61 -14.80
C PRO A 217 3.36 -5.13 -13.43
N GLY A 218 3.29 -4.30 -12.41
CA GLY A 218 3.61 -4.66 -11.04
C GLY A 218 2.88 -3.77 -10.05
N ALA A 219 3.07 -4.10 -8.77
CA ALA A 219 2.55 -3.33 -7.65
C ALA A 219 3.51 -3.45 -6.46
N VAL A 220 3.43 -2.49 -5.54
CA VAL A 220 4.02 -2.62 -4.21
C VAL A 220 3.19 -3.62 -3.39
N VAL A 221 3.79 -4.79 -3.16
CA VAL A 221 3.20 -5.83 -2.32
C VAL A 221 3.49 -5.46 -0.87
N VAL A 222 2.43 -5.28 -0.08
CA VAL A 222 2.49 -4.92 1.35
C VAL A 222 1.98 -6.08 2.19
N LEU A 223 2.78 -6.50 3.17
CA LEU A 223 2.40 -7.57 4.10
C LEU A 223 1.76 -7.00 5.35
N GLY A 224 0.78 -7.73 5.89
CA GLY A 224 0.03 -7.31 7.08
C GLY A 224 -1.28 -6.55 6.81
N LEU A 225 -1.64 -6.30 5.55
CA LEU A 225 -2.93 -5.66 5.17
C LEU A 225 -4.11 -6.64 5.07
N SER A 226 -4.14 -7.69 5.90
CA SER A 226 -5.19 -8.72 5.83
C SER A 226 -6.55 -8.20 6.31
N LYS A 227 -6.57 -7.23 7.22
CA LYS A 227 -7.77 -6.57 7.72
C LYS A 227 -7.96 -5.22 7.02
N ILE A 228 -9.17 -4.95 6.57
CA ILE A 228 -9.55 -3.63 6.05
C ILE A 228 -9.73 -2.69 7.25
N ASP A 229 -8.68 -1.99 7.61
CA ASP A 229 -8.63 -1.05 8.72
C ASP A 229 -8.06 0.31 8.26
N LYS A 230 -7.76 1.18 9.22
CA LYS A 230 -7.17 2.50 8.95
C LYS A 230 -5.82 2.40 8.22
N THR A 231 -5.01 1.40 8.53
CA THR A 231 -3.68 1.23 7.91
C THR A 231 -3.81 0.82 6.45
N THR A 232 -4.66 -0.18 6.16
CA THR A 232 -4.98 -0.61 4.80
C THR A 232 -5.59 0.51 3.99
N GLY A 233 -6.54 1.23 4.58
CA GLY A 233 -7.20 2.37 3.94
C GLY A 233 -6.25 3.50 3.57
N LEU A 234 -5.39 3.93 4.51
CA LEU A 234 -4.39 4.98 4.26
C LEU A 234 -3.32 4.53 3.27
N CYS A 235 -2.83 3.30 3.41
CA CYS A 235 -1.84 2.73 2.48
C CYS A 235 -2.40 2.71 1.06
N LYS A 236 -3.66 2.29 0.87
CA LYS A 236 -4.31 2.21 -0.44
C LYS A 236 -4.69 3.59 -0.98
N ALA A 237 -5.07 4.54 -0.14
CA ALA A 237 -5.32 5.92 -0.57
C ALA A 237 -4.04 6.69 -0.98
N ALA A 238 -2.87 6.25 -0.52
CA ALA A 238 -1.61 6.95 -0.75
C ALA A 238 -1.26 7.12 -2.23
N GLY A 239 -1.32 6.04 -3.04
CA GLY A 239 -1.01 6.09 -4.47
C GLY A 239 -1.91 7.06 -5.24
N PRO A 240 -3.25 6.94 -5.18
CA PRO A 240 -4.15 7.89 -5.83
C PRO A 240 -3.99 9.33 -5.33
N THR A 241 -3.63 9.53 -4.05
CA THR A 241 -3.32 10.86 -3.51
C THR A 241 -2.03 11.44 -4.10
N VAL A 242 -0.99 10.64 -4.28
CA VAL A 242 0.25 11.08 -4.94
C VAL A 242 -0.04 11.51 -6.37
N ASN A 243 -0.85 10.74 -7.11
CA ASN A 243 -1.26 11.13 -8.47
C ASN A 243 -2.05 12.44 -8.49
N LEU A 244 -2.97 12.63 -7.54
CA LEU A 244 -3.72 13.88 -7.41
C LEU A 244 -2.78 15.07 -7.19
N VAL A 245 -1.82 14.95 -6.25
CA VAL A 245 -0.88 16.03 -5.93
C VAL A 245 0.08 16.30 -7.08
N TYR A 246 0.68 15.25 -7.65
CA TYR A 246 1.64 15.37 -8.74
C TYR A 246 0.97 15.96 -10.00
N GLY A 247 -0.21 15.47 -10.36
CA GLY A 247 -1.03 16.04 -11.43
C GLY A 247 -1.36 17.52 -11.18
N THR A 248 -1.71 17.89 -9.94
CA THR A 248 -2.02 19.29 -9.59
C THR A 248 -0.82 20.20 -9.76
N ILE A 249 0.36 19.76 -9.33
CA ILE A 249 1.61 20.51 -9.53
C ILE A 249 1.88 20.71 -11.02
N LEU A 250 1.77 19.66 -11.84
CA LEU A 250 1.97 19.75 -13.28
C LEU A 250 0.93 20.67 -13.94
N LEU A 251 -0.33 20.60 -13.52
CA LEU A 251 -1.38 21.47 -14.02
C LEU A 251 -1.08 22.94 -13.73
N ILE A 252 -0.64 23.27 -12.51
CA ILE A 252 -0.23 24.63 -12.16
C ILE A 252 0.96 25.09 -13.03
N ILE A 253 1.97 24.23 -13.20
CA ILE A 253 3.13 24.52 -14.07
C ILE A 253 2.66 24.78 -15.51
N SER A 254 1.68 24.03 -16.02
CA SER A 254 1.16 24.22 -17.38
C SER A 254 0.59 25.62 -17.63
N PHE A 255 0.06 26.28 -16.60
CA PHE A 255 -0.44 27.66 -16.68
C PHE A 255 0.66 28.72 -16.47
N ILE A 256 1.73 28.37 -15.76
CA ILE A 256 2.86 29.27 -15.52
C ILE A 256 3.75 29.37 -16.76
N VAL A 257 3.89 28.28 -17.52
CA VAL A 257 4.69 28.27 -18.76
C VAL A 257 4.04 29.17 -19.82
N PRO A 258 4.74 30.22 -20.30
CA PRO A 258 4.17 31.14 -21.28
C PRO A 258 3.76 30.45 -22.59
N THR A 259 2.67 30.92 -23.20
CA THR A 259 2.10 30.37 -24.45
C THR A 259 3.05 30.45 -25.65
N GLN A 260 4.05 31.33 -25.62
CA GLN A 260 5.10 31.40 -26.64
C GLN A 260 5.94 30.10 -26.75
N TYR A 261 5.94 29.26 -25.73
CA TYR A 261 6.61 27.95 -25.74
C TYR A 261 5.69 26.82 -26.20
N TYR A 262 4.58 27.13 -26.88
CA TYR A 262 3.68 26.12 -27.43
C TYR A 262 4.45 25.12 -28.32
N PRO A 263 4.26 23.80 -28.15
CA PRO A 263 3.23 23.12 -27.35
C PRO A 263 3.69 22.64 -25.96
N LEU A 264 4.80 23.13 -25.41
CA LEU A 264 5.33 22.66 -24.11
C LEU A 264 4.32 22.77 -22.97
N ASN A 265 3.63 23.91 -22.87
CA ASN A 265 2.58 24.13 -21.87
C ASN A 265 1.45 23.10 -22.01
N MET A 266 1.00 22.83 -23.25
CA MET A 266 0.00 21.80 -23.55
C MET A 266 0.48 20.40 -23.16
N MET A 267 1.74 20.05 -23.45
CA MET A 267 2.31 18.74 -23.09
C MET A 267 2.41 18.54 -21.58
N ILE A 268 2.73 19.59 -20.82
CA ILE A 268 2.70 19.55 -19.35
C ILE A 268 1.26 19.37 -18.85
N GLY A 269 0.28 20.05 -19.46
CA GLY A 269 -1.13 19.84 -19.17
C GLY A 269 -1.59 18.40 -19.45
N LEU A 270 -1.15 17.81 -20.55
CA LEU A 270 -1.38 16.39 -20.87
C LEU A 270 -0.76 15.48 -19.81
N ALA A 271 0.48 15.76 -19.37
CA ALA A 271 1.12 15.01 -18.29
C ALA A 271 0.36 15.09 -16.95
N ALA A 272 -0.26 16.23 -16.65
CA ALA A 272 -1.17 16.37 -15.51
C ALA A 272 -2.41 15.48 -15.68
N ASN A 273 -3.04 15.49 -16.86
CA ASN A 273 -4.20 14.65 -17.16
C ASN A 273 -3.87 13.14 -17.01
N LEU A 274 -2.69 12.69 -17.47
CA LEU A 274 -2.24 11.30 -17.30
C LEU A 274 -2.18 10.88 -15.82
N ASN A 275 -1.70 11.77 -14.93
CA ASN A 275 -1.68 11.50 -13.50
C ASN A 275 -3.10 11.31 -12.94
N TYR A 276 -4.02 12.22 -13.27
CA TYR A 276 -5.41 12.12 -12.84
C TYR A 276 -6.12 10.90 -13.42
N MET A 277 -5.85 10.55 -14.67
CA MET A 277 -6.41 9.38 -15.33
C MET A 277 -5.92 8.10 -14.64
N LEU A 278 -4.61 7.99 -14.37
CA LEU A 278 -4.04 6.84 -13.67
C LEU A 278 -4.55 6.73 -12.23
N GLY A 279 -4.74 7.86 -11.54
CA GLY A 279 -5.34 7.90 -10.21
C GLY A 279 -6.82 7.46 -10.25
N THR A 280 -7.60 7.99 -11.19
CA THR A 280 -9.02 7.65 -11.39
C THR A 280 -9.18 6.17 -11.72
N PHE A 281 -8.30 5.63 -12.58
CA PHE A 281 -8.28 4.22 -12.94
C PHE A 281 -8.08 3.34 -11.68
N ASN A 282 -7.11 3.66 -10.83
CA ASN A 282 -6.90 2.93 -9.57
C ASN A 282 -8.03 3.12 -8.55
N MET A 283 -8.90 4.12 -8.71
CA MET A 283 -10.10 4.30 -7.89
C MET A 283 -11.31 3.48 -8.37
N ILE A 284 -11.22 2.75 -9.48
CA ILE A 284 -12.29 1.82 -9.89
C ILE A 284 -12.39 0.70 -8.84
N PRO A 285 -13.58 0.44 -8.24
CA PRO A 285 -13.71 -0.46 -7.10
C PRO A 285 -13.81 -1.93 -7.56
N ILE A 286 -12.75 -2.43 -8.21
CA ILE A 286 -12.70 -3.78 -8.79
C ILE A 286 -11.36 -4.45 -8.49
N GLY A 287 -11.41 -5.69 -8.01
CA GLY A 287 -10.25 -6.58 -7.93
C GLY A 287 -9.10 -6.02 -7.09
N ILE A 288 -7.92 -5.92 -7.72
CA ILE A 288 -6.65 -5.52 -7.10
C ILE A 288 -6.45 -4.00 -7.00
N LEU A 289 -7.33 -3.21 -7.64
CA LEU A 289 -7.25 -1.75 -7.67
C LEU A 289 -7.51 -1.16 -6.28
N ASP A 290 -6.91 -0.01 -6.00
CA ASP A 290 -6.92 0.58 -4.66
C ASP A 290 -8.31 1.02 -4.20
N GLY A 291 -9.11 1.53 -5.15
CA GLY A 291 -10.47 2.01 -4.93
C GLY A 291 -11.35 0.99 -4.22
N GLN A 292 -11.13 -0.31 -4.46
CA GLN A 292 -11.88 -1.37 -3.81
C GLN A 292 -11.70 -1.39 -2.29
N ASN A 293 -10.45 -1.26 -1.83
CA ASN A 293 -10.14 -1.26 -0.40
C ASN A 293 -10.51 0.08 0.25
N ILE A 294 -10.29 1.20 -0.45
CA ILE A 294 -10.65 2.53 0.06
C ILE A 294 -12.16 2.64 0.24
N LEU A 295 -12.96 2.15 -0.72
CA LEU A 295 -14.42 2.17 -0.65
C LEU A 295 -14.95 1.35 0.55
N ARG A 296 -14.35 0.18 0.79
CA ARG A 296 -14.70 -0.69 1.92
C ARG A 296 -14.29 -0.10 3.26
N TRP A 297 -13.18 0.62 3.31
CA TRP A 297 -12.68 1.28 4.52
C TRP A 297 -13.48 2.55 4.85
N ASN A 298 -13.61 3.49 3.91
CA ASN A 298 -14.29 4.76 4.12
C ASN A 298 -14.86 5.32 2.81
N LYS A 299 -16.18 5.17 2.65
CA LYS A 299 -16.92 5.65 1.47
C LYS A 299 -16.77 7.16 1.23
N LYS A 300 -16.66 7.99 2.29
CA LYS A 300 -16.51 9.44 2.13
C LYS A 300 -15.16 9.79 1.53
N ILE A 301 -14.07 9.20 2.04
CA ILE A 301 -12.72 9.40 1.50
C ILE A 301 -12.65 8.92 0.06
N TYR A 302 -13.25 7.75 -0.22
CA TYR A 302 -13.36 7.23 -1.58
C TYR A 302 -14.02 8.24 -2.53
N LEU A 303 -15.21 8.74 -2.19
CA LEU A 303 -15.96 9.66 -3.04
C LEU A 303 -15.23 10.99 -3.26
N ILE A 304 -14.60 11.55 -2.23
CA ILE A 304 -13.84 12.79 -2.34
C ILE A 304 -12.63 12.59 -3.26
N LEU A 305 -11.85 11.53 -3.04
CA LEU A 305 -10.63 11.28 -3.80
C LEU A 305 -10.94 10.92 -5.26
N ALA A 306 -11.87 9.99 -5.48
CA ALA A 306 -12.31 9.61 -6.82
C ALA A 306 -12.97 10.78 -7.56
N GLY A 307 -13.83 11.54 -6.87
CA GLY A 307 -14.49 12.72 -7.43
C GLY A 307 -13.51 13.83 -7.80
N SER A 308 -12.49 14.08 -6.97
CA SER A 308 -11.45 15.08 -7.25
C SER A 308 -10.62 14.69 -8.46
N LEU A 309 -10.16 13.43 -8.51
CA LEU A 309 -9.39 12.90 -9.64
C LEU A 309 -10.20 12.96 -10.94
N LEU A 310 -11.44 12.44 -10.94
CA LEU A 310 -12.30 12.45 -12.11
C LEU A 310 -12.67 13.88 -12.54
N GLY A 311 -12.98 14.76 -11.59
CA GLY A 311 -13.26 16.17 -11.86
C GLY A 311 -12.08 16.86 -12.55
N LEU A 312 -10.85 16.61 -12.07
CA LEU A 312 -9.64 17.15 -12.67
C LEU A 312 -9.30 16.53 -14.03
N VAL A 313 -9.60 15.25 -14.27
CA VAL A 313 -9.54 14.65 -15.62
C VAL A 313 -10.42 15.45 -16.58
N ILE A 314 -11.69 15.68 -16.22
CA ILE A 314 -12.65 16.40 -17.07
C ILE A 314 -12.20 17.84 -17.29
N ILE A 315 -11.84 18.55 -16.21
CA ILE A 315 -11.40 19.94 -16.27
C ILE A 315 -10.18 20.07 -17.20
N THR A 316 -9.15 19.24 -17.00
CA THR A 316 -7.95 19.30 -17.84
C THR A 316 -8.21 18.88 -19.28
N TYR A 317 -9.06 17.88 -19.52
CA TYR A 317 -9.46 17.51 -20.87
C TYR A 317 -10.14 18.66 -21.60
N VAL A 318 -11.06 19.37 -20.92
CA VAL A 318 -11.70 20.58 -21.47
C VAL A 318 -10.66 21.66 -21.74
N PHE A 319 -9.73 21.93 -20.83
CA PHE A 319 -8.69 22.94 -21.06
C PHE A 319 -7.73 22.62 -22.21
N ILE A 320 -7.41 21.34 -22.43
CA ILE A 320 -6.46 20.91 -23.46
C ILE A 320 -7.13 20.83 -24.84
N TYR A 321 -8.38 20.38 -24.92
CA TYR A 321 -9.05 20.05 -26.17
C TYR A 321 -10.22 20.97 -26.54
N ALA A 322 -10.76 21.77 -25.60
CA ALA A 322 -11.67 22.83 -26.00
C ALA A 322 -10.84 23.95 -26.64
N PRO A 323 -11.24 24.47 -27.81
CA PRO A 323 -10.68 25.68 -28.36
C PRO A 323 -11.16 26.82 -27.46
N ILE A 324 -10.48 27.02 -26.33
CA ILE A 324 -10.74 28.23 -25.56
C ILE A 324 -10.04 29.33 -26.35
N ASN A 325 -10.81 29.95 -27.24
CA ASN A 325 -10.56 31.29 -27.75
C ASN A 325 -10.56 32.25 -26.55
N ILE A 326 -9.52 32.19 -25.72
CA ILE A 326 -9.23 33.26 -24.78
C ILE A 326 -8.37 34.23 -25.56
N TYR A 327 -9.08 35.25 -26.03
CA TYR A 327 -8.63 36.49 -26.67
C TYR A 327 -7.32 37.04 -26.11
#